data_AF-A0AAW0BZJ0-F1
#
_entry.id   AF-A0AAW0BZJ0-F1
#
_cell.length_a   1.000
_cell.length_b   1.000
_cell.length_c   1.000
_cell.angle_alpha   90.00
_cell.angle_beta   90.00
_cell.angle_gamma   90.00
#
_symmetry.space_group_name_H-M   'P 1'
#
loop_
_entity.id
_entity.type
_entity.pdbx_description
1 polymer ?
#
loop_
_entity_poly.entity_id
_entity_poly.type
_entity_poly.pdbx_seq_one_letter_code
_entity_poly.pdbx_strand_id
1 'polypeptide(L)'
;MTAPYEERDGWEMNVMVVDGTMYLEEHLSDDKLKEKNNVEERHRRAMYYGYAFESYSTWETPFNDNPAPTKWGGDVNTNVQWCSVVRTKVSPSSLRTSPMCVLTDDLRDDKLGDMRMVIGGEVDCVRGKYSGRTDNFVELKTSLTIRGPNDEAKFEK
;
A
#
# COMPACT_ATOMS: atom_id res chain seq x y z
N MET A 1 4.73 0.29 10.86
CA MET A 1 3.80 1.02 11.77
C MET A 1 2.93 0.10 12.59
N THR A 2 2.48 -1.03 12.04
CA THR A 2 1.64 -2.03 12.73
C THR A 2 2.40 -2.87 13.76
N ALA A 3 3.75 -2.86 13.73
CA ALA A 3 4.61 -3.68 14.60
C ALA A 3 4.24 -3.70 16.09
N PRO A 4 3.79 -2.61 16.74
CA PRO A 4 3.36 -2.66 18.16
C PRO A 4 2.13 -3.53 18.43
N TYR A 5 1.33 -3.84 17.40
CA TYR A 5 0.07 -4.59 17.50
C TYR A 5 0.11 -5.92 16.73
N GLU A 6 1.19 -6.21 16.00
CA GLU A 6 1.35 -7.43 15.24
C GLU A 6 2.01 -8.51 16.10
N GLU A 7 1.35 -9.66 16.22
CA GLU A 7 1.77 -10.77 17.08
C GLU A 7 2.13 -12.03 16.27
N ARG A 8 1.76 -12.07 14.98
CA ARG A 8 1.89 -13.26 14.14
C ARG A 8 3.10 -13.18 13.23
N ASP A 9 3.21 -12.06 12.51
CA ASP A 9 4.17 -11.92 11.43
C ASP A 9 5.29 -10.95 11.81
N GLY A 10 6.49 -11.48 12.05
CA GLY A 10 7.70 -10.68 12.15
C GLY A 10 8.09 -10.07 10.80
N TRP A 11 8.97 -9.08 10.78
CA TRP A 11 9.53 -8.50 9.55
C TRP A 11 11.02 -8.18 9.73
N GLU A 12 11.75 -8.23 8.63
CA GLU A 12 13.18 -7.88 8.57
C GLU A 12 13.38 -6.86 7.46
N MET A 13 14.38 -6.00 7.63
CA MET A 13 14.65 -4.91 6.70
C MET A 13 16.14 -4.72 6.52
N ASN A 14 16.58 -4.72 5.27
CA ASN A 14 17.93 -4.35 4.89
C ASN A 14 18.06 -2.82 4.93
N VAL A 15 19.20 -2.35 5.42
CA VAL A 15 19.55 -0.93 5.42
C VAL A 15 20.90 -0.75 4.73
N MET A 16 20.91 0.03 3.66
CA MET A 16 22.13 0.43 2.96
C MET A 16 22.33 1.93 3.08
N VAL A 17 23.54 2.37 3.44
CA VAL A 17 23.88 3.79 3.51
C VAL A 17 24.80 4.13 2.35
N VAL A 18 24.34 5.05 1.48
CA VAL A 18 25.11 5.54 0.33
C VAL A 18 25.03 7.06 0.32
N ASP A 19 26.19 7.72 0.37
CA ASP A 19 26.31 9.18 0.37
C ASP A 19 25.43 9.87 1.43
N GLY A 20 25.36 9.28 2.62
CA GLY A 20 24.53 9.76 3.74
C GLY A 20 23.06 9.39 3.67
N THR A 21 22.57 8.88 2.54
CA THR A 21 21.17 8.46 2.35
C THR A 21 20.97 7.00 2.78
N MET A 22 19.89 6.72 3.52
CA MET A 22 19.51 5.37 3.95
C MET A 22 18.48 4.76 3.00
N TYR A 23 18.81 3.61 2.43
CA TYR A 23 17.90 2.81 1.61
C TYR A 23 17.37 1.65 2.44
N LEU A 24 16.05 1.59 2.57
CA LEU A 24 15.34 0.60 3.36
C LEU A 24 14.62 -0.34 2.41
N GLU A 25 14.96 -1.62 2.47
CA GLU A 25 14.36 -2.67 1.64
C GLU A 25 13.85 -3.77 2.55
N GLU A 26 12.60 -4.22 2.33
CA GLU A 26 12.09 -5.40 3.04
C GLU A 26 12.96 -6.61 2.69
N HIS A 27 13.45 -7.31 3.72
CA HIS A 27 14.15 -8.57 3.53
C HIS A 27 13.17 -9.72 3.62
N LEU A 28 13.06 -10.48 2.52
CA LEU A 28 12.31 -11.73 2.48
C LEU A 28 13.27 -12.91 2.64
N SER A 29 13.19 -13.59 3.78
CA SER A 29 13.94 -14.82 4.00
C SER A 29 13.48 -15.93 3.05
N ASP A 30 14.35 -16.91 2.79
CA ASP A 30 14.04 -18.05 1.91
C ASP A 30 12.79 -18.81 2.35
N ASP A 31 12.56 -18.92 3.65
CA ASP A 31 11.38 -19.62 4.19
C ASP A 31 10.09 -18.83 3.95
N LYS A 32 10.11 -17.50 4.13
CA LYS A 32 8.98 -16.63 3.74
C LYS A 32 8.70 -16.66 2.24
N LEU A 33 9.73 -16.76 1.42
CA LEU A 33 9.57 -16.91 -0.03
C LEU A 33 8.90 -18.24 -0.39
N LYS A 34 9.28 -19.35 0.26
CA LYS A 34 8.62 -20.65 0.07
C LYS A 34 7.15 -20.61 0.47
N GLU A 35 6.83 -20.02 1.62
CA GLU A 35 5.46 -19.85 2.09
C GLU A 35 4.62 -19.02 1.11
N LYS A 36 5.16 -17.88 0.65
CA LYS A 36 4.50 -17.01 -0.34
C LYS A 36 4.25 -17.71 -1.69
N ASN A 37 5.10 -18.65 -2.08
CA ASN A 37 4.90 -19.45 -3.29
C ASN A 37 3.87 -20.58 -3.08
N ASN A 38 3.68 -21.03 -1.84
CA ASN A 38 2.77 -22.11 -1.47
C ASN A 38 1.43 -21.62 -0.90
N VAL A 39 0.87 -20.58 -1.51
CA VAL A 39 -0.43 -20.03 -1.11
C VAL A 39 -1.57 -20.96 -1.54
N GLU A 40 -2.45 -21.30 -0.60
CA GLU A 40 -3.65 -22.11 -0.86
C GLU A 40 -4.57 -21.45 -1.91
N GLU A 41 -5.27 -22.26 -2.72
CA GLU A 41 -6.18 -21.77 -3.76
C GLU A 41 -7.23 -20.79 -3.22
N ARG A 42 -7.76 -21.04 -2.02
CA ARG A 42 -8.72 -20.14 -1.35
C ARG A 42 -8.14 -18.75 -1.13
N HIS A 43 -6.89 -18.67 -0.67
CA HIS A 43 -6.20 -17.39 -0.45
C HIS A 43 -5.85 -16.71 -1.77
N ARG A 44 -5.41 -17.47 -2.79
CA ARG A 44 -5.19 -16.93 -4.14
C ARG A 44 -6.46 -16.29 -4.71
N ARG A 45 -7.60 -16.93 -4.50
CA ARG A 45 -8.90 -16.39 -4.95
C ARG A 45 -9.28 -15.11 -4.19
N ALA A 46 -9.01 -15.05 -2.89
CA ALA A 46 -9.22 -13.84 -2.09
C ALA A 46 -8.34 -12.67 -2.58
N MET A 47 -7.07 -12.92 -2.92
CA MET A 47 -6.19 -11.91 -3.55
C MET A 47 -6.74 -11.42 -4.89
N TYR A 48 -7.20 -12.35 -5.75
CA TYR A 48 -7.83 -11.99 -7.02
C TYR A 48 -9.07 -11.12 -6.84
N TYR A 49 -9.91 -11.39 -5.83
CA TYR A 49 -11.11 -10.57 -5.59
C TYR A 49 -10.79 -9.11 -5.25
N GLY A 50 -9.65 -8.82 -4.63
CA GLY A 50 -9.18 -7.45 -4.42
C GLY A 50 -8.98 -6.72 -5.76
N TYR A 51 -8.12 -7.26 -6.62
CA TYR A 51 -7.85 -6.68 -7.94
C TYR A 51 -9.07 -6.66 -8.87
N ALA A 52 -9.93 -7.67 -8.79
CA ALA A 52 -11.19 -7.70 -9.54
C ALA A 52 -12.14 -6.59 -9.08
N PHE A 53 -12.19 -6.30 -7.77
CA PHE A 53 -12.98 -5.21 -7.22
C PHE A 53 -12.45 -3.84 -7.65
N GLU A 54 -11.13 -3.64 -7.64
CA GLU A 54 -10.48 -2.44 -8.16
C GLU A 54 -10.83 -2.22 -9.64
N SER A 55 -10.63 -3.24 -10.48
CA SER A 55 -10.97 -3.21 -11.91
C SER A 55 -12.47 -2.97 -12.16
N TYR A 56 -13.35 -3.51 -11.32
CA TYR A 56 -14.78 -3.30 -11.43
C TYR A 56 -15.24 -1.91 -10.97
N SER A 57 -14.52 -1.28 -10.04
CA SER A 57 -14.96 -0.05 -9.36
C SER A 57 -14.28 1.22 -9.89
N THR A 58 -13.34 1.08 -10.83
CA THR A 58 -12.51 2.18 -11.34
C THR A 58 -12.55 2.25 -12.85
N TRP A 59 -12.48 3.45 -13.41
CA TRP A 59 -12.48 3.66 -14.86
C TRP A 59 -11.31 4.55 -15.29
N GLU A 60 -10.86 4.37 -16.53
CA GLU A 60 -9.73 5.13 -17.10
C GLU A 60 -10.03 6.62 -17.21
N THR A 61 -11.28 6.97 -17.53
CA THR A 61 -11.73 8.36 -17.62
C THR A 61 -12.75 8.68 -16.54
N PRO A 62 -12.76 9.93 -16.03
CA PRO A 62 -13.78 10.38 -15.11
C PRO A 62 -15.18 10.16 -15.68
N PHE A 63 -16.11 9.72 -14.83
CA PHE A 63 -17.46 9.32 -15.22
C PHE A 63 -18.24 10.39 -16.01
N ASN A 64 -17.96 11.67 -15.76
CA ASN A 64 -18.62 12.79 -16.46
C ASN A 64 -18.14 12.97 -17.91
N ASP A 65 -16.97 12.45 -18.27
CA ASP A 65 -16.38 12.62 -19.61
C ASP A 65 -16.80 11.46 -20.55
N ASN A 66 -17.04 10.27 -20.01
CA ASN A 66 -17.54 9.11 -20.75
C ASN A 66 -18.29 8.16 -19.78
N PRO A 67 -19.56 7.79 -20.03
CA PRO A 67 -20.26 6.84 -19.17
C PRO A 67 -19.54 5.50 -19.17
N ALA A 68 -19.52 4.85 -18.00
CA ALA A 68 -18.88 3.55 -17.82
C ALA A 68 -19.38 2.55 -18.90
N PRO A 69 -18.50 1.68 -19.43
CA PRO A 69 -18.92 0.64 -20.36
C PRO A 69 -20.02 -0.21 -19.73
N THR A 70 -21.00 -0.63 -20.53
CA THR A 70 -22.20 -1.34 -20.03
C THR A 70 -21.90 -2.68 -19.36
N LYS A 71 -20.67 -3.22 -19.50
CA LYS A 71 -20.23 -4.49 -18.91
C LYS A 71 -18.75 -4.46 -18.58
N TRP A 72 -18.39 -4.92 -17.38
CA TRP A 72 -17.00 -5.21 -16.99
C TRP A 72 -16.50 -6.45 -17.72
N GLY A 73 -15.29 -6.38 -18.31
CA GLY A 73 -14.70 -7.45 -19.12
C GLY A 73 -14.13 -8.61 -18.32
N GLY A 74 -13.86 -8.42 -17.02
CA GLY A 74 -13.23 -9.43 -16.17
C GLY A 74 -11.70 -9.49 -16.30
N ASP A 75 -11.11 -8.70 -17.20
CA ASP A 75 -9.67 -8.66 -17.39
C ASP A 75 -9.00 -7.94 -16.22
N VAL A 76 -8.13 -8.68 -15.52
CA VAL A 76 -7.34 -8.19 -14.39
C VAL A 76 -5.86 -8.42 -14.70
N ASN A 77 -5.08 -7.35 -14.76
CA ASN A 77 -3.63 -7.40 -14.98
C ASN A 77 -2.88 -6.73 -13.83
N THR A 78 -2.35 -7.54 -12.92
CA THR A 78 -1.64 -7.07 -11.73
C THR A 78 -0.24 -6.51 -12.01
N ASN A 79 0.22 -6.53 -13.27
CA ASN A 79 1.48 -5.86 -13.66
C ASN A 79 1.28 -4.35 -13.87
N VAL A 80 0.04 -3.90 -14.06
CA VAL A 80 -0.28 -2.48 -14.20
C VAL A 80 -0.36 -1.88 -12.81
N GLN A 81 0.51 -0.91 -12.53
CA GLN A 81 0.54 -0.19 -11.27
C GLN A 81 0.72 1.29 -11.52
N TRP A 82 0.07 2.12 -10.71
CA TRP A 82 0.31 3.55 -10.65
C TRP A 82 0.82 3.90 -9.26
N CYS A 83 2.03 4.46 -9.20
CA CYS A 83 2.68 4.79 -7.94
C CYS A 83 2.83 6.29 -7.78
N SER A 84 2.47 6.80 -6.61
CA SER A 84 2.77 8.17 -6.20
C SER A 84 4.03 8.19 -5.36
N VAL A 85 4.97 9.07 -5.71
CA VAL A 85 6.17 9.34 -4.90
C VAL A 85 5.96 10.61 -4.09
N VAL A 86 6.01 10.50 -2.78
CA VAL A 86 5.79 11.60 -1.84
C VAL A 86 7.04 11.87 -1.02
N ARG A 87 7.36 13.15 -0.82
CA ARG A 87 8.33 13.55 0.19
C ARG A 87 7.58 13.92 1.45
N THR A 88 7.91 13.26 2.56
CA THR A 88 7.34 13.50 3.87
C THR A 88 8.43 13.73 4.90
N LYS A 89 8.01 14.09 6.10
CA LYS A 89 8.85 14.27 7.27
C LYS A 89 8.14 13.65 8.45
N VAL A 90 8.75 12.65 9.07
CA VAL A 90 8.23 12.06 10.28
C VAL A 90 8.95 12.73 11.44
N SER A 91 8.23 13.62 12.12
CA SER A 91 8.58 14.03 13.48
C SER A 91 7.80 13.17 14.47
N PRO A 92 8.19 13.10 15.75
CA PRO A 92 7.39 12.43 16.79
C PRO A 92 5.92 12.90 16.88
N SER A 93 5.57 14.00 16.22
CA SER A 93 4.26 14.65 16.21
C SER A 93 3.45 14.44 14.91
N SER A 94 3.99 13.76 13.89
CA SER A 94 3.31 13.63 12.58
C SER A 94 3.42 12.21 12.03
N LEU A 95 2.33 11.42 12.15
CA LEU A 95 2.22 10.06 11.61
C LEU A 95 1.09 10.01 10.57
N ARG A 96 1.45 9.93 9.30
CA ARG A 96 0.61 9.50 8.16
C ARG A 96 1.55 9.10 7.03
N THR A 97 1.68 7.81 6.65
CA THR A 97 2.16 7.39 5.32
C THR A 97 1.97 5.90 5.03
N SER A 98 1.73 5.59 3.74
CA SER A 98 1.57 4.28 3.08
C SER A 98 2.93 3.63 2.70
N PRO A 99 2.99 2.41 2.14
CA PRO A 99 4.24 1.63 2.04
C PRO A 99 5.05 1.84 0.75
N MET A 100 6.34 2.18 0.94
CA MET A 100 7.58 1.88 0.17
C MET A 100 8.55 3.07 0.31
N CYS A 101 9.63 2.92 1.10
CA CYS A 101 10.38 4.04 1.66
C CYS A 101 11.85 4.11 1.22
N VAL A 102 12.26 5.25 0.64
CA VAL A 102 13.64 5.74 0.59
C VAL A 102 13.79 6.79 1.69
N LEU A 103 14.73 6.61 2.63
CA LEU A 103 14.99 7.60 3.67
C LEU A 103 16.13 8.53 3.24
N THR A 104 15.82 9.81 3.05
CA THR A 104 16.86 10.83 2.81
C THR A 104 17.23 11.44 4.14
N ASP A 105 18.23 10.88 4.82
CA ASP A 105 18.88 11.63 5.88
C ASP A 105 20.12 12.34 5.32
N ASP A 106 20.36 13.56 5.80
CA ASP A 106 21.67 14.21 5.69
C ASP A 106 22.28 13.98 7.07
N LEU A 107 23.18 13.00 7.20
CA LEU A 107 23.83 12.58 8.46
C LEU A 107 24.66 13.68 9.15
N ARG A 108 24.39 14.97 8.88
CA ARG A 108 25.10 16.12 9.43
C ARG A 108 24.57 16.60 10.77
N ASP A 109 23.43 16.11 11.26
CA ASP A 109 22.88 16.51 12.56
C ASP A 109 22.40 15.29 13.36
N ASP A 110 23.03 15.03 14.51
CA ASP A 110 22.80 13.90 15.44
C ASP A 110 21.41 13.91 16.14
N LYS A 111 20.39 14.53 15.54
CA LYS A 111 19.05 14.64 16.11
C LYS A 111 18.08 13.75 15.35
N LEU A 112 17.79 12.59 15.92
CA LEU A 112 16.75 11.62 15.55
C LEU A 112 15.33 12.20 15.36
N GLY A 113 15.12 13.50 15.60
CA GLY A 113 13.81 14.16 15.60
C GLY A 113 13.30 14.63 14.23
N ASP A 114 14.11 14.59 13.16
CA ASP A 114 13.82 15.30 11.92
C ASP A 114 14.07 14.48 10.64
N MET A 115 13.63 13.22 10.64
CA MET A 115 13.84 12.31 9.51
C MET A 115 12.99 12.70 8.29
N ARG A 116 13.66 13.02 7.17
CA ARG A 116 13.02 13.25 5.88
C ARG A 116 12.93 11.94 5.11
N MET A 117 11.76 11.67 4.55
CA MET A 117 11.48 10.41 3.86
C MET A 117 10.95 10.71 2.47
N VAL A 118 11.33 9.89 1.50
CA VAL A 118 10.76 9.84 0.16
C VAL A 118 10.13 8.47 0.02
N ILE A 119 8.80 8.42 -0.09
CA ILE A 119 8.05 7.17 -0.08
C ILE A 119 7.30 7.04 -1.40
N GLY A 120 7.53 5.95 -2.13
CA GLY A 120 6.65 5.51 -3.20
C GLY A 120 5.50 4.71 -2.63
N GLY A 121 4.36 4.67 -3.29
CA GLY A 121 3.27 3.78 -2.92
C GLY A 121 2.29 3.65 -4.07
N GLU A 122 1.79 2.43 -4.29
CA GLU A 122 0.68 2.18 -5.19
C GLU A 122 -0.55 2.98 -4.76
N VAL A 123 -1.33 3.45 -5.72
CA VAL A 123 -2.61 4.12 -5.48
C VAL A 123 -3.65 3.53 -6.41
N ASP A 124 -4.74 3.01 -5.84
CA ASP A 124 -5.76 2.27 -6.59
C ASP A 124 -6.51 3.17 -7.57
N CYS A 125 -6.96 4.35 -7.12
CA CYS A 125 -7.59 5.32 -7.99
C CYS A 125 -7.63 6.74 -7.41
N VAL A 126 -8.20 7.66 -8.19
CA VAL A 126 -8.52 9.02 -7.77
C VAL A 126 -10.02 9.27 -7.84
N ARG A 127 -10.54 10.07 -6.90
CA ARG A 127 -11.89 10.60 -6.99
C ARG A 127 -11.92 11.73 -8.02
N GLY A 128 -12.65 11.51 -9.11
CA GLY A 128 -12.81 12.51 -10.17
C GLY A 128 -11.57 12.61 -11.07
N LYS A 129 -10.91 13.77 -11.09
CA LYS A 129 -9.72 14.04 -11.93
C LYS A 129 -8.49 14.17 -11.07
N TYR A 130 -7.38 13.56 -11.48
CA TYR A 130 -6.11 13.73 -10.79
C TYR A 130 -5.67 15.20 -10.82
N SER A 131 -5.40 15.76 -9.64
CA SER A 131 -5.10 17.19 -9.45
C SER A 131 -3.59 17.48 -9.38
N GLY A 132 -2.73 16.47 -9.51
CA GLY A 132 -1.31 16.57 -9.18
C GLY A 132 -1.02 16.49 -7.66
N ARG A 133 -2.05 16.30 -6.84
CA ARG A 133 -1.97 16.19 -5.38
C ARG A 133 -2.54 14.87 -4.90
N THR A 134 -2.31 14.56 -3.63
CA THR A 134 -2.71 13.29 -2.99
C THR A 134 -4.07 13.37 -2.29
N ASP A 135 -4.75 14.51 -2.36
CA ASP A 135 -5.95 14.82 -1.59
C ASP A 135 -7.20 14.08 -2.09
N ASN A 136 -7.18 13.62 -3.34
CA ASN A 136 -8.25 12.85 -3.94
C ASN A 136 -7.89 11.39 -4.23
N PHE A 137 -6.79 10.89 -3.67
CA PHE A 137 -6.46 9.47 -3.72
C PHE A 137 -7.49 8.66 -2.93
N VAL A 138 -7.84 7.49 -3.45
CA VAL A 138 -8.80 6.58 -2.83
C VAL A 138 -8.20 5.18 -2.81
N GLU A 139 -8.16 4.59 -1.62
CA GLU A 139 -7.82 3.18 -1.41
C GLU A 139 -9.10 2.34 -1.51
N LEU A 140 -9.02 1.23 -2.22
CA LEU A 140 -10.06 0.24 -2.39
C LEU A 140 -9.66 -1.04 -1.66
N LYS A 141 -10.60 -1.59 -0.88
CA LYS A 141 -10.40 -2.82 -0.12
C LYS A 141 -11.66 -3.66 -0.12
N THR A 142 -11.47 -4.97 -0.14
CA THR A 142 -12.53 -5.95 0.05
C THR A 142 -12.36 -6.63 1.40
N SER A 143 -13.46 -6.89 2.09
CA SER A 143 -13.48 -7.70 3.31
C SER A 143 -14.67 -8.65 3.32
N LEU A 144 -14.65 -9.63 4.22
CA LEU A 144 -15.80 -10.49 4.45
C LEU A 144 -16.98 -9.67 4.97
N THR A 145 -18.19 -10.05 4.57
CA THR A 145 -19.41 -9.44 5.10
C THR A 145 -19.49 -9.64 6.61
N ILE A 146 -19.67 -8.54 7.35
CA ILE A 146 -19.89 -8.55 8.80
C ILE A 146 -21.30 -9.07 9.08
N ARG A 147 -21.42 -10.21 9.77
CA ARG A 147 -22.71 -10.83 10.08
C ARG A 147 -23.10 -10.70 11.56
N GLY A 148 -22.17 -10.24 12.40
CA GLY A 148 -22.41 -10.02 13.82
C GLY A 148 -21.20 -9.44 14.55
N PRO A 149 -21.30 -9.25 15.87
CA PRO A 149 -20.31 -8.52 16.66
C PRO A 149 -18.90 -9.13 16.64
N ASN A 150 -18.79 -10.44 16.49
CA ASN A 150 -17.49 -11.12 16.41
C ASN A 150 -16.77 -10.85 15.09
N ASP A 151 -17.52 -10.71 13.99
CA ASP A 151 -16.94 -10.37 12.68
C ASP A 151 -16.50 -8.90 12.67
N GLU A 152 -17.30 -8.03 13.29
CA GLU A 152 -16.99 -6.62 13.48
C GLU A 152 -15.72 -6.43 14.32
N ALA A 153 -15.60 -7.13 15.45
CA ALA A 153 -14.40 -7.07 16.29
C ALA A 153 -13.13 -7.60 15.60
N LYS A 154 -13.27 -8.46 14.58
CA LYS A 154 -12.15 -8.90 13.74
C LYS A 154 -11.83 -7.91 12.62
N PHE A 155 -12.83 -7.18 12.14
CA PHE A 155 -12.69 -6.17 11.10
C PHE A 155 -11.95 -4.92 11.60
N GLU A 156 -12.15 -4.55 12.87
CA GLU A 156 -11.48 -3.40 13.52
C GLU A 156 -10.02 -3.66 13.90
N LYS A 157 -9.48 -4.86 13.60
CA LYS A 157 -8.07 -5.22 13.79
C LYS A 157 -7.30 -5.08 12.49
#